data_AF-A0A0V0ZAU7-F1
#
_entry.id   AF-A0A0V0ZAU7-F1
#
_cell.length_a   1.000
_cell.length_b   1.000
_cell.length_c   1.000
_cell.angle_alpha   90.00
_cell.angle_beta   90.00
_cell.angle_gamma   90.00
#
_symmetry.space_group_name_H-M   'P 1'
#
loop_
_entity.id
_entity.type
_entity.pdbx_description
1 polymer ?
#
loop_
_entity_poly.entity_id
_entity_poly.type
_entity_poly.pdbx_seq_one_letter_code
_entity_poly.pdbx_strand_id
1 'polypeptide(L)'
;MKLCETVPKHRNFKIFFDNYFTHLDLQLRLLKKGIHTIGTIRRNRLKNAPLKAMAKELKRAGQGAFHVCTTAENNLCIVRWHDVVDLSSTYACSQPVCKVKRWNKKEKTLVDVSCPAIVKEYNKYMGGVDLARMLRALYRIDHRTILFSQLHHQCKKIFEGRSSNSILVHANETVVALKECFKDRPDERKWNPKPLIYYFNETQEICAAEIYKQKNLTSWEVMTIDKDVSNFQVCLLKCILNDECIAINYFLTKECYLIKPAKENYIFVVKDNSIFAEVLYCESGTLVDFPIK
;
A
#
# COMPACT_ATOMS: atom_id res chain seq x y z
N MET A 1 -18.72 -9.18 -13.82
CA MET A 1 -17.79 -9.77 -14.82
C MET A 1 -16.38 -9.24 -14.67
N LYS A 2 -16.15 -7.92 -14.70
CA LYS A 2 -14.80 -7.31 -14.64
C LYS A 2 -13.89 -7.85 -13.52
N LEU A 3 -14.39 -7.92 -12.28
CA LEU A 3 -13.65 -8.46 -11.13
C LEU A 3 -13.28 -9.95 -11.25
N CYS A 4 -13.89 -10.68 -12.18
CA CYS A 4 -13.65 -12.11 -12.40
C CYS A 4 -12.73 -12.37 -13.60
N GLU A 5 -12.21 -11.33 -14.28
CA GLU A 5 -11.39 -11.49 -15.49
C GLU A 5 -10.06 -12.21 -15.21
N THR A 6 -9.48 -11.99 -14.03
CA THR A 6 -8.24 -12.62 -13.57
C THR A 6 -8.45 -14.00 -12.94
N VAL A 7 -9.71 -14.41 -12.72
CA VAL A 7 -10.01 -15.72 -12.13
C VAL A 7 -9.81 -16.81 -13.19
N PRO A 8 -8.98 -17.83 -12.94
CA PRO A 8 -8.78 -18.90 -13.90
C PRO A 8 -10.09 -19.64 -14.23
N LYS A 9 -10.32 -19.83 -15.53
CA LYS A 9 -11.54 -20.48 -16.05
C LYS A 9 -11.40 -22.00 -15.96
N HIS A 10 -12.53 -22.70 -15.79
CA HIS A 10 -12.60 -24.17 -15.76
C HIS A 10 -11.67 -24.86 -14.74
N ARG A 11 -11.33 -24.17 -13.65
CA ARG A 11 -10.51 -24.69 -12.55
C ARG A 11 -11.27 -24.84 -11.23
N ASN A 12 -12.60 -24.96 -11.31
CA ASN A 12 -13.49 -25.16 -10.15
C ASN A 12 -13.39 -24.04 -9.09
N PHE A 13 -13.08 -22.81 -9.52
CA PHE A 13 -13.14 -21.64 -8.66
C PHE A 13 -14.59 -21.32 -8.28
N LYS A 14 -14.79 -20.89 -7.04
CA LYS A 14 -16.10 -20.59 -6.45
C LYS A 14 -16.11 -19.14 -5.97
N ILE A 15 -17.11 -18.37 -6.38
CA ILE A 15 -17.26 -16.97 -6.00
C ILE A 15 -18.52 -16.78 -5.16
N PHE A 16 -18.37 -16.09 -4.03
CA PHE A 16 -19.42 -15.83 -3.06
C PHE A 16 -19.87 -14.38 -3.19
N PHE A 17 -21.16 -14.17 -3.46
CA PHE A 17 -21.74 -12.85 -3.68
C PHE A 17 -22.59 -12.39 -2.51
N ASP A 18 -22.42 -11.13 -2.12
CA ASP A 18 -23.49 -10.42 -1.44
C ASP A 18 -24.65 -10.11 -2.40
N ASN A 19 -25.82 -9.86 -1.83
CA ASN A 19 -27.07 -9.56 -2.52
C ASN A 19 -26.99 -8.40 -3.52
N TYR A 20 -26.01 -7.51 -3.39
CA TYR A 20 -25.81 -6.43 -4.36
C TYR A 20 -25.39 -6.96 -5.73
N PHE A 21 -24.52 -7.97 -5.78
CA PHE A 21 -23.94 -8.52 -7.02
C PHE A 21 -24.71 -9.72 -7.57
N THR A 22 -25.56 -10.35 -6.77
CA THR A 22 -26.26 -11.58 -7.18
C THR A 22 -27.35 -11.30 -8.22
N HIS A 23 -27.15 -11.86 -9.41
CA HIS A 23 -28.10 -11.92 -10.52
C HIS A 23 -28.01 -13.30 -11.19
N LEU A 24 -29.16 -13.94 -11.46
CA LEU A 24 -29.19 -15.29 -12.04
C LEU A 24 -28.45 -15.38 -13.38
N ASP A 25 -28.61 -14.37 -14.25
CA ASP A 25 -27.93 -14.34 -15.55
C ASP A 25 -26.41 -14.23 -15.42
N LEU A 26 -25.92 -13.52 -14.40
CA LEU A 26 -24.50 -13.41 -14.11
C LEU A 26 -23.94 -14.76 -13.67
N GLN A 27 -24.67 -15.48 -12.82
CA GLN A 27 -24.26 -16.80 -12.35
C GLN A 27 -24.17 -17.80 -13.51
N LEU A 28 -25.15 -17.80 -14.42
CA LEU A 28 -25.13 -18.65 -15.62
C LEU A 28 -23.97 -18.29 -16.57
N ARG A 29 -23.69 -16.99 -16.76
CA ARG A 29 -22.53 -16.55 -17.57
C ARG A 29 -21.19 -16.97 -16.98
N LEU A 30 -21.06 -16.96 -15.65
CA LEU A 30 -19.85 -17.43 -14.97
C LEU A 30 -19.73 -18.96 -14.98
N LEU A 31 -20.86 -19.67 -14.87
CA LEU A 31 -20.90 -21.12 -15.01
C LEU A 31 -20.40 -21.57 -16.39
N LYS A 32 -20.78 -20.86 -17.47
CA LYS A 32 -20.24 -21.10 -18.84
C LYS A 32 -18.72 -20.96 -18.93
N LYS A 33 -18.09 -20.23 -18.00
CA LYS A 33 -16.62 -20.09 -17.88
C LYS A 33 -16.01 -21.09 -16.87
N GLY A 34 -16.80 -22.04 -16.38
CA GLY A 34 -16.39 -23.01 -15.36
C GLY A 34 -16.10 -22.38 -14.00
N ILE A 35 -16.74 -21.24 -13.68
CA ILE A 35 -16.66 -20.56 -12.40
C ILE A 35 -18.00 -20.73 -11.69
N HIS A 36 -17.98 -21.39 -10.55
CA HIS A 36 -19.19 -21.61 -9.75
C HIS A 36 -19.47 -20.43 -8.84
N THR A 37 -20.73 -20.25 -8.49
CA THR A 37 -21.16 -19.12 -7.67
C THR A 37 -22.18 -19.53 -6.62
N ILE A 38 -22.25 -18.73 -5.57
CA ILE A 38 -23.28 -18.78 -4.54
C ILE A 38 -23.51 -17.38 -3.99
N GLY A 39 -24.74 -17.00 -3.72
CA GLY A 39 -25.03 -15.69 -3.19
C GLY A 39 -26.45 -15.55 -2.67
N THR A 40 -26.63 -14.62 -1.75
CA THR A 40 -27.97 -14.16 -1.35
C THR A 40 -28.59 -13.39 -2.51
N ILE A 41 -29.88 -13.58 -2.79
CA ILE A 41 -30.57 -12.93 -3.91
C ILE A 41 -31.76 -12.11 -3.43
N ARG A 42 -31.88 -10.90 -3.96
CA ARG A 42 -33.02 -10.02 -3.66
C ARG A 42 -34.28 -10.53 -4.38
N ARG A 43 -35.43 -10.41 -3.73
CA ARG A 43 -36.71 -10.93 -4.24
C ARG A 43 -37.08 -10.41 -5.63
N ASN A 44 -36.78 -9.14 -5.91
CA ASN A 44 -37.04 -8.53 -7.22
C ASN A 44 -36.14 -9.06 -8.36
N ARG A 45 -35.10 -9.85 -8.04
CA ARG A 45 -34.16 -10.43 -9.00
C ARG A 45 -34.41 -11.92 -9.29
N LEU A 46 -35.42 -12.51 -8.64
CA LEU A 46 -35.82 -13.91 -8.83
C LEU A 46 -36.58 -14.15 -10.16
N LYS A 47 -36.80 -13.12 -10.98
CA LYS A 47 -37.57 -13.19 -12.24
C LYS A 47 -38.90 -13.94 -12.04
N ASN A 48 -39.20 -14.90 -12.92
CA ASN A 48 -40.41 -15.74 -12.92
C ASN A 48 -40.27 -17.00 -12.04
N ALA A 49 -39.25 -17.09 -11.18
CA ALA A 49 -39.14 -18.25 -10.30
C ALA A 49 -40.43 -18.38 -9.46
N PRO A 50 -41.06 -19.56 -9.38
CA PRO A 50 -42.34 -19.79 -8.71
C PRO A 50 -42.25 -19.72 -7.18
N LEU A 51 -41.33 -18.91 -6.65
CA LEU A 51 -41.10 -18.73 -5.22
C LEU A 51 -42.11 -17.76 -4.60
N LYS A 52 -42.79 -16.91 -5.38
CA LYS A 52 -43.78 -15.96 -4.84
C LYS A 52 -45.01 -16.65 -4.22
N ALA A 53 -45.47 -17.77 -4.81
CA ALA A 53 -46.64 -18.51 -4.32
C ALA A 53 -46.39 -19.20 -2.97
N MET A 54 -45.15 -19.64 -2.71
CA MET A 54 -44.80 -20.50 -1.57
C MET A 54 -44.43 -19.72 -0.29
N ALA A 55 -44.41 -18.38 -0.33
CA ALA A 55 -44.03 -17.56 0.82
C ALA A 55 -45.03 -17.69 2.00
N LYS A 56 -46.33 -17.87 1.70
CA LYS A 56 -47.38 -18.06 2.71
C LYS A 56 -47.27 -19.44 3.37
N GLU A 57 -46.92 -20.45 2.59
CA GLU A 57 -46.75 -21.83 3.05
C GLU A 57 -45.51 -21.99 3.93
N LEU A 58 -44.38 -21.40 3.55
CA LEU A 58 -43.16 -21.39 4.38
C LEU A 58 -43.39 -20.74 5.75
N LYS A 59 -44.20 -19.68 5.80
CA LYS A 59 -44.58 -19.05 7.08
C LYS A 59 -45.45 -19.96 7.95
N ARG A 60 -46.31 -20.79 7.33
CA ARG A 60 -47.14 -21.77 8.04
C ARG A 60 -46.32 -22.96 8.54
N ALA A 61 -45.39 -23.44 7.71
CA ALA A 61 -44.51 -24.55 8.03
C ALA A 61 -43.51 -24.24 9.16
N GLY A 62 -43.24 -22.95 9.41
CA GLY A 62 -42.50 -22.50 10.59
C GLY A 62 -40.98 -22.47 10.40
N GLN A 63 -40.28 -22.35 11.53
CA GLN A 63 -38.83 -22.17 11.57
C GLN A 63 -38.11 -23.36 10.93
N GLY A 64 -37.09 -23.11 10.11
CA GLY A 64 -36.37 -24.17 9.39
C GLY A 64 -37.01 -24.67 8.11
N ALA A 65 -38.25 -24.27 7.80
CA ALA A 65 -38.86 -24.61 6.53
C ALA A 65 -38.10 -23.94 5.36
N PHE A 66 -37.91 -24.70 4.29
CA PHE A 66 -37.30 -24.21 3.06
C PHE A 66 -38.02 -24.75 1.82
N HIS A 67 -37.91 -24.00 0.73
CA HIS A 67 -38.40 -24.39 -0.58
C HIS A 67 -37.26 -24.30 -1.59
N VAL A 68 -37.20 -25.27 -2.50
CA VAL A 68 -36.15 -25.40 -3.51
C VAL A 68 -36.75 -25.21 -4.89
N CYS A 69 -36.08 -24.45 -5.74
CA CYS A 69 -36.41 -24.32 -7.15
C CYS A 69 -35.11 -24.48 -7.94
N THR A 70 -35.09 -25.38 -8.92
CA THR A 70 -33.98 -25.51 -9.86
C THR A 70 -34.42 -25.02 -11.24
N THR A 71 -33.44 -24.68 -12.07
CA THR A 71 -33.67 -24.53 -13.53
C THR A 71 -33.93 -25.90 -14.15
N ALA A 72 -34.57 -25.95 -15.31
CA ALA A 72 -34.86 -27.22 -16.02
C ALA A 72 -33.58 -28.04 -16.28
N GLU A 73 -32.46 -27.36 -16.53
CA GLU A 73 -31.14 -27.96 -16.75
C GLU A 73 -30.40 -28.32 -15.44
N ASN A 74 -30.99 -28.07 -14.26
CA ASN A 74 -30.38 -28.23 -12.94
C ASN A 74 -29.05 -27.48 -12.71
N ASN A 75 -28.70 -26.54 -13.60
CA ASN A 75 -27.48 -25.75 -13.56
C ASN A 75 -27.49 -24.62 -12.50
N LEU A 76 -28.66 -24.33 -11.94
CA LEU A 76 -28.86 -23.27 -10.97
C LEU A 76 -29.94 -23.72 -9.98
N CYS A 77 -29.59 -23.70 -8.69
CA CYS A 77 -30.49 -23.99 -7.57
C CYS A 77 -30.76 -22.70 -6.79
N ILE A 78 -32.02 -22.46 -6.47
CA ILE A 78 -32.50 -21.37 -5.63
C ILE A 78 -33.19 -21.98 -4.43
N VAL A 79 -32.75 -21.60 -3.24
CA VAL A 79 -33.35 -22.05 -1.98
C VAL A 79 -33.86 -20.85 -1.22
N ARG A 80 -35.15 -20.87 -0.92
CA ARG A 80 -35.76 -19.96 0.06
C ARG A 80 -35.77 -20.64 1.41
N TRP A 81 -35.06 -20.08 2.39
CA TRP A 81 -35.09 -20.55 3.77
C TRP A 81 -35.76 -19.50 4.65
N HIS A 82 -36.70 -19.93 5.50
CA HIS A 82 -37.52 -19.04 6.32
C HIS A 82 -36.69 -18.03 7.16
N ASP A 83 -35.53 -18.45 7.67
CA ASP A 83 -34.81 -17.73 8.74
C ASP A 83 -33.71 -16.77 8.27
N VAL A 84 -33.34 -16.77 6.98
CA VAL A 84 -32.19 -15.97 6.50
C VAL A 84 -32.61 -15.09 5.33
N VAL A 85 -32.54 -15.59 4.09
CA VAL A 85 -32.92 -14.88 2.86
C VAL A 85 -32.99 -15.94 1.75
N ASP A 86 -33.36 -15.53 0.54
CA ASP A 86 -33.22 -16.37 -0.66
C ASP A 86 -31.75 -16.50 -1.04
N LEU A 87 -31.32 -17.73 -1.31
CA LEU A 87 -29.97 -18.06 -1.78
C LEU A 87 -30.06 -18.68 -3.17
N SER A 88 -29.04 -18.43 -3.98
CA SER A 88 -28.91 -19.01 -5.32
C SER A 88 -27.48 -19.50 -5.54
N SER A 89 -27.32 -20.67 -6.14
CA SER A 89 -26.01 -21.27 -6.40
C SER A 89 -26.02 -22.13 -7.66
N THR A 90 -24.86 -22.25 -8.29
CA THR A 90 -24.61 -23.09 -9.47
C THR A 90 -23.94 -24.43 -9.11
N TYR A 91 -23.81 -24.77 -7.83
CA TYR A 91 -23.15 -26.01 -7.41
C TYR A 91 -23.65 -26.57 -6.07
N ALA A 92 -24.18 -25.72 -5.19
CA ALA A 92 -24.76 -26.13 -3.91
C ALA A 92 -26.28 -26.00 -3.93
N CYS A 93 -26.98 -26.87 -3.21
CA CYS A 93 -28.44 -26.85 -3.11
C CYS A 93 -28.88 -27.25 -1.70
N SER A 94 -30.04 -27.90 -1.55
CA SER A 94 -30.61 -28.19 -0.21
C SER A 94 -29.89 -29.31 0.54
N GLN A 95 -29.42 -30.35 -0.15
CA GLN A 95 -28.84 -31.55 0.47
C GLN A 95 -27.31 -31.46 0.65
N PRO A 96 -26.74 -32.07 1.70
CA PRO A 96 -27.45 -32.69 2.83
C PRO A 96 -28.06 -31.65 3.79
N VAL A 97 -29.31 -31.88 4.21
CA VAL A 97 -29.95 -31.04 5.24
C VAL A 97 -29.39 -31.42 6.62
N CYS A 98 -29.05 -30.43 7.41
CA CYS A 98 -28.45 -30.64 8.73
C CYS A 98 -29.06 -29.67 9.76
N LYS A 99 -28.95 -30.00 11.05
CA LYS A 99 -29.50 -29.16 12.11
C LYS A 99 -28.52 -28.08 12.53
N VAL A 100 -29.04 -26.89 12.83
CA VAL A 100 -28.28 -25.78 13.44
C VAL A 100 -29.08 -25.17 14.58
N LYS A 101 -28.40 -24.76 15.65
CA LYS A 101 -29.05 -24.07 16.75
C LYS A 101 -29.42 -22.65 16.34
N ARG A 102 -30.69 -22.28 16.51
CA ARG A 102 -31.19 -20.91 16.30
C ARG A 102 -32.00 -20.47 17.49
N TRP A 103 -31.94 -19.17 17.79
CA TRP A 103 -32.75 -18.57 18.82
C TRP A 103 -34.21 -18.50 18.38
N ASN A 104 -35.11 -19.12 19.13
CA ASN A 104 -36.54 -18.99 18.95
C ASN A 104 -37.06 -17.89 19.88
N LYS A 105 -37.59 -16.81 19.30
CA LYS A 105 -38.09 -15.66 20.07
C LYS A 105 -39.32 -15.99 20.94
N LYS A 106 -40.16 -16.94 20.51
CA LYS A 106 -41.38 -17.32 21.23
C LYS A 106 -41.04 -18.15 22.48
N GLU A 107 -40.16 -19.13 22.31
CA GLU A 107 -39.76 -20.03 23.40
C GLU A 107 -38.57 -19.50 24.22
N LYS A 108 -37.94 -18.40 23.79
CA LYS A 108 -36.76 -17.78 24.41
C LYS A 108 -35.63 -18.79 24.68
N THR A 109 -35.45 -19.73 23.76
CA THR A 109 -34.43 -20.78 23.86
C THR A 109 -33.81 -21.07 22.50
N LEU A 110 -32.68 -21.79 22.51
CA LEU A 110 -32.04 -22.32 21.31
C LEU A 110 -32.74 -23.61 20.90
N VAL A 111 -33.30 -23.62 19.70
CA VAL A 111 -33.94 -24.80 19.11
C VAL A 111 -33.13 -25.30 17.92
N ASP A 112 -33.19 -26.60 17.67
CA ASP A 112 -32.58 -27.20 16.49
C ASP A 112 -33.46 -26.98 15.26
N VAL A 113 -32.87 -26.34 14.26
CA VAL A 113 -33.56 -25.94 13.04
C VAL A 113 -32.92 -26.61 11.84
N SER A 114 -33.75 -27.15 10.95
CA SER A 114 -33.31 -27.69 9.66
C SER A 114 -32.66 -26.59 8.81
N CYS A 115 -31.43 -26.85 8.38
CA CYS A 115 -30.58 -25.93 7.64
C CYS A 115 -30.13 -26.59 6.32
N PRO A 116 -30.55 -26.03 5.18
CA PRO A 116 -30.08 -26.47 3.86
C PRO A 116 -28.55 -26.32 3.69
N ALA A 117 -27.92 -27.24 2.97
CA ALA A 117 -26.47 -27.23 2.76
C ALA A 117 -25.95 -25.92 2.15
N ILE A 118 -26.69 -25.33 1.20
CA ILE A 118 -26.38 -24.02 0.59
C ILE A 118 -26.17 -22.90 1.61
N VAL A 119 -26.88 -22.92 2.74
CA VAL A 119 -26.74 -21.90 3.80
C VAL A 119 -25.39 -22.04 4.49
N LYS A 120 -25.02 -23.27 4.84
CA LYS A 120 -23.72 -23.55 5.47
C LYS A 120 -22.58 -23.19 4.55
N GLU A 121 -22.71 -23.59 3.28
CA GLU A 121 -21.71 -23.30 2.25
C GLU A 121 -21.52 -21.79 2.07
N TYR A 122 -22.61 -21.01 1.99
CA TYR A 122 -22.54 -19.56 1.90
C TYR A 122 -21.86 -18.94 3.13
N ASN A 123 -22.34 -19.27 4.33
CA ASN A 123 -21.83 -18.67 5.56
C ASN A 123 -20.36 -19.02 5.85
N LYS A 124 -19.86 -20.15 5.34
CA LYS A 124 -18.46 -20.57 5.54
C LYS A 124 -17.45 -19.61 4.92
N TYR A 125 -17.78 -19.02 3.77
CA TYR A 125 -16.81 -18.21 3.00
C TYR A 125 -17.22 -16.74 2.88
N MET A 126 -18.47 -16.41 3.20
CA MET A 126 -18.86 -15.01 3.34
C MET A 126 -18.07 -14.33 4.46
N GLY A 127 -17.75 -13.05 4.25
CA GLY A 127 -16.95 -12.25 5.18
C GLY A 127 -15.46 -12.20 4.83
N GLY A 128 -14.96 -12.95 3.83
CA GLY A 128 -13.55 -12.86 3.41
C GLY A 128 -13.10 -11.45 3.03
N VAL A 129 -13.95 -10.70 2.32
CA VAL A 129 -13.67 -9.28 1.96
C VAL A 129 -13.70 -8.38 3.20
N ASP A 130 -14.61 -8.63 4.14
CA ASP A 130 -14.71 -7.86 5.38
C ASP A 130 -13.51 -8.13 6.30
N LEU A 131 -13.05 -9.38 6.38
CA LEU A 131 -11.83 -9.78 7.08
C LEU A 131 -10.61 -9.09 6.48
N ALA A 132 -10.44 -9.13 5.15
CA ALA A 132 -9.35 -8.42 4.49
C ALA A 132 -9.40 -6.90 4.74
N ARG A 133 -10.61 -6.31 4.74
CA ARG A 133 -10.81 -4.89 5.07
C ARG A 133 -10.41 -4.58 6.52
N MET A 134 -10.79 -5.44 7.46
CA MET A 134 -10.44 -5.32 8.88
C MET A 134 -8.94 -5.47 9.09
N LEU A 135 -8.29 -6.48 8.52
CA LEU A 135 -6.84 -6.68 8.62
C LEU A 135 -6.08 -5.46 8.08
N ARG A 136 -6.50 -4.93 6.92
CA ARG A 136 -5.94 -3.67 6.38
C ARG A 136 -6.19 -2.46 7.28
N ALA A 137 -7.23 -2.48 8.11
CA ALA A 137 -7.50 -1.42 9.06
C ALA A 137 -6.68 -1.56 10.35
N LEU A 138 -6.39 -2.79 10.78
CA LEU A 138 -5.58 -3.10 11.97
C LEU A 138 -4.07 -2.92 11.71
N TYR A 139 -3.58 -3.42 10.57
CA TYR A 139 -2.17 -3.36 10.17
C TYR A 139 -1.94 -2.25 9.15
N ARG A 140 -2.17 -1.00 9.56
CA ARG A 140 -1.92 0.17 8.70
C ARG A 140 -0.43 0.45 8.62
N ILE A 141 0.08 0.57 7.40
CA ILE A 141 1.40 1.15 7.14
C ILE A 141 1.18 2.63 6.81
N ASP A 142 1.61 3.52 7.69
CA ASP A 142 1.58 4.96 7.43
C ASP A 142 2.73 5.32 6.48
N HIS A 143 2.40 5.61 5.22
CA HIS A 143 3.34 6.16 4.26
C HIS A 143 3.17 7.68 4.20
N ARG A 144 4.29 8.42 4.22
CA ARG A 144 4.31 9.84 3.85
C ARG A 144 4.67 9.93 2.38
N THR A 145 3.76 10.45 1.57
CA THR A 145 4.01 10.63 0.13
C THR A 145 4.39 12.07 -0.16
N ILE A 146 5.48 12.26 -0.88
CA ILE A 146 5.96 13.55 -1.35
C ILE A 146 5.85 13.59 -2.88
N LEU A 147 5.41 14.74 -3.40
CA LEU A 147 5.59 15.11 -4.80
C LEU A 147 6.88 15.93 -4.87
N PHE A 148 7.87 15.44 -5.61
CA PHE A 148 9.06 16.19 -5.90
C PHE A 148 8.93 16.81 -7.29
N SER A 149 9.01 18.14 -7.38
CA SER A 149 9.02 18.87 -8.64
C SER A 149 10.47 19.17 -9.02
N GLN A 150 10.98 18.48 -10.05
CA GLN A 150 12.34 18.70 -10.56
C GLN A 150 12.53 20.15 -11.02
N LEU A 151 11.56 20.68 -11.77
CA LEU A 151 11.61 22.05 -12.33
C LEU A 151 11.74 23.16 -11.27
N HIS A 152 11.21 22.92 -10.06
CA HIS A 152 11.16 23.95 -9.00
C HIS A 152 12.07 23.60 -7.82
N HIS A 153 12.75 22.45 -7.86
CA HIS A 153 13.53 21.88 -6.76
C HIS A 153 12.76 21.90 -5.42
N GLN A 154 11.48 21.50 -5.45
CA GLN A 154 10.58 21.59 -4.30
C GLN A 154 9.88 20.26 -4.02
N CYS A 155 9.79 19.95 -2.72
CA CYS A 155 9.03 18.83 -2.20
C CYS A 155 7.71 19.31 -1.61
N LYS A 156 6.59 18.77 -2.11
CA LYS A 156 5.26 18.99 -1.55
C LYS A 156 4.78 17.71 -0.87
N LYS A 157 4.51 17.78 0.43
CA LYS A 157 3.82 16.68 1.13
C LYS A 157 2.41 16.58 0.54
N ILE A 158 2.08 15.43 -0.04
CA ILE A 158 0.80 15.25 -0.72
C ILE A 158 -0.28 14.83 0.28
N PHE A 159 0.02 13.81 1.10
CA PHE A 159 -0.92 13.27 2.07
C PHE A 159 -0.22 12.75 3.33
N GLU A 160 -0.95 12.81 4.44
CA GLU A 160 -0.69 12.09 5.68
C GLU A 160 -1.87 11.13 5.87
N GLY A 161 -1.66 9.83 5.61
CA GLY A 161 -2.71 8.80 5.65
C GLY A 161 -3.44 8.56 4.31
N ARG A 162 -4.67 8.01 4.37
CA ARG A 162 -5.44 7.59 3.18
C ARG A 162 -5.97 8.78 2.37
N SER A 163 -5.69 8.77 1.07
CA SER A 163 -6.50 9.48 0.07
C SER A 163 -6.86 8.51 -1.07
N SER A 164 -8.15 8.42 -1.40
CA SER A 164 -8.62 7.79 -2.64
C SER A 164 -8.68 8.79 -3.79
N ASN A 165 -8.25 10.03 -3.56
CA ASN A 165 -8.23 11.06 -4.58
C ASN A 165 -7.03 10.80 -5.48
N SER A 166 -7.28 10.70 -6.78
CA SER A 166 -6.22 10.77 -7.77
C SER A 166 -5.54 12.13 -7.67
N ILE A 167 -4.21 12.12 -7.70
CA ILE A 167 -3.42 13.35 -7.88
C ILE A 167 -3.04 13.47 -9.35
N LEU A 168 -3.07 14.70 -9.85
CA LEU A 168 -2.43 15.02 -11.11
C LEU A 168 -0.92 15.09 -10.85
N VAL A 169 -0.14 14.38 -11.67
CA VAL A 169 1.33 14.40 -11.62
C VAL A 169 1.78 14.90 -12.98
N HIS A 170 2.48 16.03 -13.01
CA HIS A 170 3.04 16.58 -14.24
C HIS A 170 4.31 15.81 -14.65
N ALA A 171 4.72 15.92 -15.92
CA ALA A 171 5.86 15.14 -16.45
C ALA A 171 7.20 15.43 -15.75
N ASN A 172 7.34 16.61 -15.14
CA ASN A 172 8.48 17.07 -14.35
C ASN A 172 8.34 16.77 -12.84
N GLU A 173 7.30 16.06 -12.44
CA GLU A 173 7.02 15.71 -11.05
C GLU A 173 7.15 14.20 -10.83
N THR A 174 7.73 13.84 -9.69
CA THR A 174 7.89 12.44 -9.28
C THR A 174 7.22 12.22 -7.94
N VAL A 175 6.45 11.12 -7.84
CA VAL A 175 5.84 10.69 -6.58
C VAL A 175 6.83 9.80 -5.83
N VAL A 176 7.23 10.24 -4.65
CA VAL A 176 8.17 9.52 -3.79
C VAL A 176 7.47 9.11 -2.50
N ALA A 177 7.52 7.82 -2.19
CA ALA A 177 7.08 7.31 -0.89
C ALA A 177 8.25 7.37 0.09
N LEU A 178 8.13 8.22 1.11
CA LEU A 178 9.04 8.17 2.25
C LEU A 178 8.70 6.94 3.09
N LYS A 179 9.60 5.96 3.08
CA LYS A 179 9.49 4.78 3.95
C LYS A 179 9.77 5.17 5.40
N GLU A 180 10.93 5.78 5.63
CA GLU A 180 11.40 6.18 6.95
C GLU A 180 12.19 7.49 6.84
N CYS A 181 12.08 8.35 7.85
CA CYS A 181 12.89 9.55 7.97
C CYS A 181 13.54 9.54 9.35
N PHE A 182 14.85 9.49 9.39
CA PHE A 182 15.63 9.60 10.61
C PHE A 182 16.25 11.00 10.68
N LYS A 183 16.29 11.58 11.87
CA LYS A 183 17.04 12.82 12.08
C LYS A 183 18.52 12.46 12.08
N ASP A 184 19.23 12.86 11.04
CA ASP A 184 20.67 12.68 10.93
C ASP A 184 21.41 13.83 11.63
N ARG A 185 22.15 13.48 12.69
CA ARG A 185 22.91 14.38 13.58
C ARG A 185 22.24 15.75 13.84
N PRO A 186 20.99 15.78 14.35
CA PRO A 186 20.21 17.02 14.44
C PRO A 186 20.84 18.10 15.31
N ASP A 187 21.57 17.70 16.36
CA ASP A 187 22.25 18.63 17.25
C ASP A 187 23.46 19.27 16.57
N GLU A 188 24.24 18.48 15.81
CA GLU A 188 25.40 18.97 15.06
C GLU A 188 24.99 19.94 13.93
N ARG A 189 23.86 19.66 13.27
CA ARG A 189 23.34 20.45 12.14
C ARG A 189 22.49 21.66 12.50
N LYS A 190 22.11 21.82 13.78
CA LYS A 190 21.11 22.80 14.24
C LYS A 190 21.36 24.25 13.79
N TRP A 191 22.62 24.65 13.67
CA TRP A 191 23.01 26.04 13.40
C TRP A 191 23.86 26.21 12.13
N ASN A 192 23.94 25.17 11.31
CA ASN A 192 24.66 25.23 10.05
C ASN A 192 24.01 26.25 9.09
N PRO A 193 24.81 26.95 8.29
CA PRO A 193 24.29 27.78 7.21
C PRO A 193 23.57 26.90 6.17
N LYS A 194 22.81 27.56 5.27
CA LYS A 194 22.26 26.85 4.10
C LYS A 194 23.40 26.19 3.32
N PRO A 195 23.22 24.95 2.80
CA PRO A 195 24.22 24.30 1.97
C PRO A 195 24.67 25.19 0.81
N LEU A 196 25.96 25.10 0.50
CA LEU A 196 26.53 25.66 -0.71
C LEU A 196 26.21 24.73 -1.87
N ILE A 197 25.79 25.30 -2.99
CA ILE A 197 25.50 24.54 -4.21
C ILE A 197 26.62 24.84 -5.19
N TYR A 198 27.23 23.82 -5.77
CA TYR A 198 28.27 23.93 -6.79
C TYR A 198 27.88 23.13 -8.03
N TYR A 199 28.12 23.71 -9.19
CA TYR A 199 28.14 22.98 -10.45
C TYR A 199 29.58 22.55 -10.75
N PHE A 200 29.79 21.26 -10.99
CA PHE A 200 31.06 20.70 -11.41
C PHE A 200 30.98 20.30 -12.87
N ASN A 201 31.74 20.99 -13.73
CA ASN A 201 31.73 20.75 -15.17
C ASN A 201 32.36 19.39 -15.52
N GLU A 202 33.30 18.93 -14.69
CA GLU A 202 34.02 17.67 -14.82
C GLU A 202 33.10 16.46 -14.69
N THR A 203 32.11 16.52 -13.80
CA THR A 203 31.14 15.42 -13.59
C THR A 203 29.78 15.71 -14.23
N GLN A 204 29.52 16.95 -14.67
CA GLN A 204 28.20 17.44 -15.09
C GLN A 204 27.14 17.26 -14.00
N GLU A 205 27.52 17.58 -12.76
CA GLU A 205 26.64 17.45 -11.59
C GLU A 205 26.50 18.75 -10.82
N ILE A 206 25.33 18.88 -10.19
CA ILE A 206 25.06 19.89 -9.17
C ILE A 206 25.14 19.19 -7.82
N CYS A 207 26.06 19.65 -6.98
CA CYS A 207 26.29 19.09 -5.67
C CYS A 207 26.00 20.10 -4.56
N ALA A 208 25.41 19.61 -3.47
CA ALA A 208 25.18 20.38 -2.26
C ALA A 208 26.18 19.99 -1.17
N ALA A 209 26.92 20.98 -0.66
CA ALA A 209 27.85 20.82 0.45
C ALA A 209 27.38 21.59 1.69
N GLU A 210 27.16 20.89 2.79
CA GLU A 210 26.79 21.49 4.08
C GLU A 210 28.03 21.80 4.91
N ILE A 211 28.19 23.07 5.31
CA ILE A 211 29.30 23.49 6.18
C ILE A 211 28.88 23.33 7.64
N TYR A 212 29.73 22.66 8.42
CA TYR A 212 29.49 22.49 9.85
C TYR A 212 30.09 23.64 10.66
N LYS A 213 29.30 24.19 11.61
CA LYS A 213 29.80 25.18 12.57
C LYS A 213 30.42 24.57 13.82
N GLN A 214 29.97 23.38 14.21
CA GLN A 214 30.50 22.71 15.39
C GLN A 214 31.89 22.13 15.10
N LYS A 215 32.74 22.12 16.13
CA LYS A 215 34.10 21.58 16.00
C LYS A 215 34.20 20.09 16.33
N ASN A 216 33.32 19.56 17.18
CA ASN A 216 33.32 18.15 17.57
C ASN A 216 32.21 17.43 16.82
N LEU A 217 32.58 16.59 15.86
CA LEU A 217 31.64 15.89 14.97
C LEU A 217 31.75 14.39 15.18
N THR A 218 30.61 13.69 15.23
CA THR A 218 30.61 12.26 15.54
C THR A 218 30.72 11.37 14.30
N SER A 219 31.47 10.29 14.44
CA SER A 219 31.61 9.18 13.48
C SER A 219 32.21 9.59 12.13
N TRP A 220 33.37 10.26 12.16
CA TRP A 220 34.11 10.71 10.97
C TRP A 220 35.58 10.28 11.03
N GLU A 221 36.11 9.79 9.91
CA GLU A 221 37.48 9.29 9.77
C GLU A 221 38.16 9.88 8.53
N VAL A 222 39.40 10.36 8.68
CA VAL A 222 40.20 10.87 7.57
C VAL A 222 40.75 9.69 6.77
N MET A 223 40.48 9.68 5.47
CA MET A 223 40.99 8.67 4.54
C MET A 223 42.34 9.07 3.98
N THR A 224 42.41 10.27 3.40
CA THR A 224 43.56 10.77 2.66
C THR A 224 43.77 12.25 2.95
N ILE A 225 45.02 12.66 2.88
CA ILE A 225 45.45 14.05 3.08
C ILE A 225 46.17 14.50 1.83
N ASP A 226 45.55 15.41 1.10
CA ASP A 226 46.12 16.03 -0.09
C ASP A 226 46.71 17.39 0.25
N LYS A 227 47.95 17.60 -0.18
CA LYS A 227 48.66 18.88 -0.05
C LYS A 227 48.48 19.73 -1.30
N ASP A 228 48.69 21.03 -1.15
CA ASP A 228 48.70 22.01 -2.24
C ASP A 228 47.40 22.08 -3.07
N VAL A 229 46.26 21.82 -2.43
CA VAL A 229 44.94 21.94 -3.06
C VAL A 229 44.55 23.41 -3.19
N SER A 230 44.31 23.86 -4.42
CA SER A 230 44.20 25.28 -4.76
C SER A 230 43.10 26.04 -4.01
N ASN A 231 41.95 25.41 -3.81
CA ASN A 231 40.81 25.99 -3.10
C ASN A 231 39.83 24.91 -2.59
N PHE A 232 38.85 25.35 -1.81
CA PHE A 232 37.80 24.52 -1.23
C PHE A 232 36.98 23.75 -2.28
N GLN A 233 36.65 24.37 -3.42
CA GLN A 233 35.86 23.72 -4.47
C GLN A 233 36.63 22.58 -5.14
N VAL A 234 37.95 22.72 -5.34
CA VAL A 234 38.80 21.63 -5.85
C VAL A 234 38.90 20.50 -4.83
N CYS A 235 38.96 20.81 -3.53
CA CYS A 235 38.91 19.80 -2.48
C CYS A 235 37.58 19.01 -2.51
N LEU A 236 36.45 19.71 -2.69
CA LEU A 236 35.14 19.06 -2.87
C LEU A 236 35.11 18.15 -4.09
N LEU A 237 35.58 18.63 -5.25
CA LEU A 237 35.62 17.83 -6.48
C LEU A 237 36.40 16.53 -6.28
N LYS A 238 37.54 16.59 -5.58
CA LYS A 238 38.32 15.39 -5.26
C LYS A 238 37.55 14.39 -4.39
N CYS A 239 36.74 14.87 -3.44
CA CYS A 239 35.86 14.02 -2.66
C CYS A 239 34.76 13.39 -3.53
N ILE A 240 34.13 14.18 -4.39
CA ILE A 240 33.05 13.72 -5.29
C ILE A 240 33.55 12.64 -6.26
N LEU A 241 34.79 12.77 -6.75
CA LEU A 241 35.43 11.77 -7.61
C LEU A 241 35.89 10.51 -6.86
N ASN A 242 35.67 10.42 -5.54
CA ASN A 242 36.05 9.29 -4.71
C ASN A 242 34.80 8.63 -4.09
N ASP A 243 34.51 7.39 -4.48
CA ASP A 243 33.29 6.67 -4.09
C ASP A 243 33.11 6.45 -2.57
N GLU A 244 34.19 6.53 -1.79
CA GLU A 244 34.13 6.37 -0.33
C GLU A 244 34.03 7.70 0.42
N CYS A 245 34.38 8.82 -0.23
CA CYS A 245 34.42 10.12 0.42
C CYS A 245 33.04 10.77 0.44
N ILE A 246 32.63 11.28 1.60
CA ILE A 246 31.37 12.02 1.74
C ILE A 246 31.56 13.36 2.46
N ALA A 247 32.74 13.65 2.97
CA ALA A 247 33.04 14.91 3.64
C ALA A 247 34.49 15.34 3.40
N ILE A 248 34.76 16.63 3.58
CA ILE A 248 36.09 17.20 3.51
C ILE A 248 36.40 18.05 4.74
N ASN A 249 37.67 18.20 5.04
CA ASN A 249 38.17 19.29 5.88
C ASN A 249 39.28 20.05 5.15
N TYR A 250 38.98 21.27 4.71
CA TYR A 250 39.90 22.09 3.94
C TYR A 250 40.55 23.16 4.81
N PHE A 251 41.88 23.22 4.80
CA PHE A 251 42.66 24.21 5.52
C PHE A 251 43.00 25.40 4.64
N LEU A 252 43.06 26.60 5.24
CA LEU A 252 43.55 27.79 4.53
C LEU A 252 45.02 27.67 4.08
N THR A 253 45.77 26.72 4.65
CA THR A 253 47.12 26.33 4.24
C THR A 253 47.16 25.43 2.99
N LYS A 254 46.02 25.22 2.30
CA LYS A 254 45.87 24.39 1.10
C LYS A 254 46.00 22.88 1.35
N GLU A 255 45.82 22.42 2.58
CA GLU A 255 45.65 20.99 2.87
C GLU A 255 44.17 20.61 2.79
N CYS A 256 43.88 19.48 2.15
CA CYS A 256 42.53 18.96 1.93
C CYS A 256 42.46 17.54 2.49
N TYR A 257 41.62 17.33 3.50
CA TYR A 257 41.38 16.01 4.07
C TYR A 257 40.12 15.45 3.43
N LEU A 258 40.20 14.25 2.85
CA LEU A 258 39.04 13.50 2.40
C LEU A 258 38.57 12.59 3.53
N ILE A 259 37.27 12.60 3.82
CA ILE A 259 36.70 12.04 5.04
C ILE A 259 35.52 11.13 4.70
N LYS A 260 35.43 10.00 5.41
CA LYS A 260 34.33 9.04 5.32
C LYS A 260 33.70 8.76 6.70
N PRO A 261 32.55 8.07 6.74
CA PRO A 261 31.98 7.61 8.01
C PRO A 261 32.96 6.71 8.77
N ALA A 262 33.12 6.99 10.06
CA ALA A 262 33.85 6.13 10.98
C ALA A 262 32.92 5.15 11.71
N LYS A 263 33.51 4.21 12.46
CA LYS A 263 32.77 3.40 13.44
C LYS A 263 32.16 4.29 14.53
N GLU A 264 31.10 3.79 15.17
CA GLU A 264 30.45 4.47 16.30
C GLU A 264 31.47 4.84 17.40
N ASN A 265 31.30 6.01 18.01
CA ASN A 265 32.13 6.62 19.07
C ASN A 265 33.42 7.34 18.65
N TYR A 266 33.76 7.41 17.36
CA TYR A 266 34.84 8.30 16.91
C TYR A 266 34.39 9.76 16.92
N ILE A 267 35.25 10.66 17.39
CA ILE A 267 35.02 12.11 17.36
C ILE A 267 36.08 12.75 16.47
N PHE A 268 35.64 13.38 15.39
CA PHE A 268 36.48 14.23 14.57
C PHE A 268 36.45 15.66 15.10
N VAL A 269 37.65 16.24 15.27
CA VAL A 269 37.81 17.60 15.77
C VAL A 269 38.25 18.50 14.62
N VAL A 270 37.33 19.34 14.15
CA VAL A 270 37.58 20.39 13.16
C VAL A 270 38.62 21.36 13.73
N LYS A 271 39.75 21.49 13.03
CA LYS A 271 40.86 22.34 13.47
C LYS A 271 40.60 23.81 13.14
N ASP A 272 41.25 24.69 13.89
CA ASP A 272 41.24 26.12 13.57
C ASP A 272 41.83 26.38 12.18
N ASN A 273 41.38 27.45 11.53
CA ASN A 273 41.75 27.81 10.15
C ASN A 273 41.44 26.72 9.11
N SER A 274 40.41 25.91 9.39
CA SER A 274 39.87 24.92 8.45
C SER A 274 38.36 24.94 8.41
N ILE A 275 37.80 24.38 7.33
CA ILE A 275 36.36 24.31 7.07
C ILE A 275 36.01 22.84 6.84
N PHE A 276 35.13 22.31 7.68
CA PHE A 276 34.52 21.00 7.48
C PHE A 276 33.25 21.14 6.66
N ALA A 277 33.11 20.30 5.62
CA ALA A 277 31.90 20.24 4.82
C ALA A 277 31.53 18.81 4.45
N GLU A 278 30.25 18.49 4.53
CA GLU A 278 29.68 17.21 4.09
C GLU A 278 29.01 17.36 2.73
N VAL A 279 29.27 16.45 1.81
CA VAL A 279 28.57 16.34 0.53
C VAL A 279 27.24 15.64 0.79
N LEU A 280 26.14 16.39 0.69
CA LEU A 280 24.80 15.87 0.97
C LEU A 280 24.26 15.03 -0.20
N TYR A 281 24.45 15.54 -1.42
CA TYR A 281 24.06 14.88 -2.66
C TYR A 281 24.80 15.52 -3.84
N CYS A 282 24.91 14.75 -4.91
CA CYS A 282 25.22 15.18 -6.26
C CYS A 282 24.16 14.62 -7.19
N GLU A 283 23.65 15.45 -8.09
CA GLU A 283 22.69 15.03 -9.12
C GLU A 283 23.15 15.52 -10.49
N SER A 284 22.92 14.70 -11.53
CA SER A 284 23.22 15.10 -12.90
C SER A 284 22.41 16.34 -13.25
N GLY A 285 23.09 17.35 -13.80
CA GLY A 285 22.47 18.63 -14.11
C GLY A 285 23.34 19.46 -15.05
N THR A 286 22.77 20.53 -15.55
CA THR A 286 23.49 21.48 -16.41
C THR A 286 23.64 22.82 -15.70
N LEU A 287 24.55 23.67 -16.18
CA LEU A 287 24.76 25.00 -15.61
C LEU A 287 23.48 25.86 -15.59
N VAL A 288 22.52 25.61 -16.50
CA VAL A 288 21.23 26.33 -16.50
C VAL A 288 20.29 25.89 -15.38
N ASP A 289 20.50 24.71 -14.80
CA ASP A 289 19.75 24.22 -13.64
C ASP A 289 20.32 24.76 -12.32
N PHE A 290 21.46 25.46 -12.37
CA PHE A 290 22.10 26.03 -11.20
C PHE A 290 21.26 27.21 -10.66
N PRO A 291 20.82 27.17 -9.39
CA PRO A 291 20.00 28.23 -8.83
C PRO A 291 20.82 29.51 -8.71
N ILE A 292 20.54 30.48 -9.59
CA ILE A 292 21.04 31.85 -9.48
C ILE A 292 20.36 32.44 -8.23
N LYS A 293 21.14 32.64 -7.17
CA LYS A 293 20.71 33.35 -5.95
C LYS A 293 20.78 34.85 -6.15
#